data_AF-A0A849S9T6-F1
#
_entry.id   AF-A0A849S9T6-F1
#
_cell.length_a   1.000
_cell.length_b   1.000
_cell.length_c   1.000
_cell.angle_alpha   90.00
_cell.angle_beta   90.00
_cell.angle_gamma   90.00
#
_symmetry.space_group_name_H-M   'P 1'
#
loop_
_entity.id
_entity.type
_entity.pdbx_description
1 polymer ?
#
loop_
_entity_poly.entity_id
_entity_poly.type
_entity_poly.pdbx_seq_one_letter_code
_entity_poly.pdbx_strand_id
1 'polypeptide(L)'
;MTSRAALIVGINQYPQLNSLRLPATDAEAIAGLLEEQGDFRITRIPEVIVNERLQVGQNTQVTVTQLEDALVQLFKPDHRQAPDVGLVLFRWPRHPQT
;
A
#
# COMPACT_ATOMS: atom_id res chain seq x y z
N MET A 1 11.42 6.34 21.46
CA MET A 1 10.50 5.43 20.74
C MET A 1 10.55 5.84 19.28
N THR A 2 11.08 4.99 18.40
CA THR A 2 11.14 5.28 16.96
C THR A 2 9.78 5.01 16.34
N SER A 3 9.17 6.00 15.68
CA SER A 3 7.89 5.84 14.99
C SER A 3 8.13 5.46 13.54
N ARG A 4 7.83 4.21 13.14
CA ARG A 4 7.96 3.75 11.76
C ARG A 4 6.59 3.64 11.11
N ALA A 5 6.46 4.15 9.89
CA ALA A 5 5.23 4.03 9.12
C ALA A 5 5.53 3.47 7.74
N ALA A 6 4.60 2.65 7.23
CA ALA A 6 4.71 2.05 5.92
C ALA A 6 3.42 2.28 5.12
N LEU A 7 3.58 2.80 3.91
CA LEU A 7 2.50 2.88 2.93
C LEU A 7 2.70 1.77 1.91
N ILE A 8 1.74 0.84 1.89
CA ILE A 8 1.74 -0.32 1.02
C ILE A 8 0.78 -0.07 -0.14
N VAL A 9 1.32 -0.03 -1.36
CA VAL A 9 0.55 0.30 -2.57
C VAL A 9 0.56 -0.88 -3.53
N GLY A 10 -0.61 -1.51 -3.71
CA GLY A 10 -0.80 -2.64 -4.62
C GLY A 10 -1.95 -2.38 -5.59
N ILE A 11 -1.68 -1.55 -6.61
CA ILE A 11 -2.68 -1.18 -7.61
C ILE A 11 -2.72 -2.23 -8.71
N ASN A 12 -3.88 -2.86 -8.87
CA ASN A 12 -4.14 -3.90 -9.85
C ASN A 12 -4.92 -3.40 -11.08
N GLN A 13 -5.66 -2.31 -10.90
CA GLN A 13 -6.59 -1.75 -11.88
C GLN A 13 -5.92 -0.55 -12.55
N TYR A 14 -5.53 -0.71 -13.81
CA TYR A 14 -5.07 0.39 -14.65
C TYR A 14 -6.01 0.49 -15.87
N PRO A 15 -6.55 1.67 -16.20
CA PRO A 15 -7.51 1.81 -17.30
C PRO A 15 -6.99 1.31 -18.66
N GLN A 16 -5.67 1.24 -18.83
CA GLN A 16 -4.99 0.91 -20.08
C GLN A 16 -4.35 -0.49 -20.07
N LEU A 17 -4.41 -1.23 -18.96
CA LEU A 17 -3.80 -2.55 -18.82
C LEU A 17 -4.83 -3.57 -18.34
N ASN A 18 -4.71 -4.80 -18.83
CA ASN A 18 -5.54 -5.91 -18.34
C ASN A 18 -5.34 -6.08 -16.83
N SER A 19 -6.43 -6.32 -16.10
CA SER A 19 -6.46 -6.44 -14.64
C SER A 19 -5.31 -7.30 -14.12
N LEU A 20 -4.36 -6.65 -13.45
CA LEU A 20 -3.21 -7.32 -12.85
C LEU A 20 -3.68 -7.95 -11.54
N ARG A 21 -3.16 -9.13 -11.17
CA ARG A 21 -3.48 -9.74 -9.87
C ARG A 21 -2.33 -9.68 -8.88
N LEU A 22 -1.10 -9.78 -9.39
CA LEU A 22 0.11 -9.91 -8.58
C LEU A 22 0.40 -8.68 -7.69
N PRO A 23 0.26 -7.41 -8.16
CA PRO A 23 0.64 -6.26 -7.34
C PRO A 23 -0.04 -6.20 -5.97
N ALA A 24 -1.37 -6.39 -5.90
CA ALA A 24 -2.10 -6.39 -4.63
C ALA A 24 -1.72 -7.58 -3.73
N THR A 25 -1.53 -8.77 -4.30
CA THR A 25 -1.15 -9.97 -3.52
C THR A 25 0.24 -9.82 -2.91
N ASP A 26 1.21 -9.34 -3.70
CA ASP A 26 2.57 -9.10 -3.23
C ASP A 26 2.62 -7.98 -2.19
N ALA A 27 1.85 -6.91 -2.41
CA ALA A 27 1.73 -5.81 -1.47
C ALA A 27 1.17 -6.29 -0.11
N GLU A 28 0.11 -7.12 -0.11
CA GLU A 28 -0.45 -7.66 1.12
C GLU A 28 0.52 -8.61 1.85
N ALA A 29 1.26 -9.45 1.12
CA ALA A 29 2.27 -10.31 1.74
C ALA A 29 3.33 -9.49 2.50
N ILE A 30 3.76 -8.35 1.93
CA ILE A 30 4.72 -7.46 2.58
C ILE A 30 4.08 -6.72 3.77
N ALA A 31 2.81 -6.31 3.65
CA ALA A 31 2.08 -5.73 4.76
C ALA A 31 2.05 -6.70 5.96
N GLY A 32 1.73 -7.98 5.72
CA GLY A 32 1.75 -9.02 6.74
C GLY A 32 3.13 -9.17 7.42
N LEU A 33 4.22 -9.19 6.65
CA LEU A 33 5.58 -9.27 7.20
C LEU A 33 5.92 -8.06 8.11
N LEU A 34 5.47 -6.86 7.73
CA LEU A 34 5.70 -5.65 8.52
C LEU A 34 4.81 -5.59 9.77
N GLU A 35 3.59 -6.14 9.71
CA GLU A 35 2.71 -6.30 10.87
C GLU A 35 3.31 -7.27 11.88
N GLU A 36 3.86 -8.40 11.43
CA GLU A 36 4.52 -9.41 12.27
C GLU A 36 5.77 -8.86 12.97
N GLN A 37 6.47 -7.91 12.34
CA GLN A 37 7.61 -7.22 12.96
C GLN A 37 7.18 -6.27 14.09
N GLY A 38 5.89 -5.95 14.23
CA GLY A 38 5.30 -5.26 15.39
C GLY A 38 5.59 -3.76 15.51
N ASP A 39 6.43 -3.21 14.65
CA ASP A 39 6.96 -1.85 14.83
C ASP A 39 6.50 -0.83 13.78
N PHE A 40 5.73 -1.26 12.78
CA PHE A 40 5.26 -0.39 11.70
C PHE A 40 3.78 -0.06 11.84
N ARG A 41 3.46 1.22 11.74
CA ARG A 41 2.08 1.65 11.43
C ARG A 41 1.85 1.53 9.93
N ILE A 42 1.01 0.59 9.53
CA ILE A 42 0.80 0.26 8.13
C ILE A 42 -0.48 0.91 7.60
N THR A 43 -0.38 1.48 6.42
CA THR A 43 -1.50 1.99 5.62
C THR A 43 -1.49 1.27 4.27
N ARG A 44 -2.66 0.80 3.82
CA ARG A 44 -2.81 -0.01 2.60
C ARG A 44 -3.60 0.76 1.55
N ILE A 45 -3.17 0.70 0.29
CA ILE A 45 -3.90 1.30 -0.84
C ILE A 45 -3.92 0.36 -2.06
N PRO A 46 -5.12 0.08 -2.63
CA PRO A 46 -6.45 0.43 -2.11
C PRO A 46 -6.78 -0.35 -0.82
N GLU A 47 -7.40 0.29 0.16
CA GLU A 47 -7.82 -0.38 1.39
C GLU A 47 -9.18 -1.06 1.20
N VAL A 48 -9.29 -2.32 1.61
CA VAL A 48 -10.56 -3.07 1.71
C VAL A 48 -10.60 -3.86 3.00
N ILE A 49 -11.81 -4.13 3.51
CA ILE A 49 -12.01 -5.05 4.63
C ILE A 49 -12.43 -6.41 4.07
N VAL A 50 -11.63 -7.45 4.34
CA VAL A 50 -11.92 -8.84 3.96
C VAL A 50 -11.75 -9.70 5.20
N ASN A 51 -12.78 -10.47 5.56
CA ASN A 51 -12.79 -11.29 6.77
C ASN A 51 -12.37 -10.49 8.02
N GLU A 52 -12.94 -9.30 8.20
CA GLU A 52 -12.70 -8.40 9.34
C GLU A 52 -11.26 -7.88 9.45
N ARG A 53 -10.43 -8.06 8.42
CA ARG A 53 -9.05 -7.57 8.35
C ARG A 53 -8.88 -6.58 7.22
N LEU A 54 -8.10 -5.52 7.47
CA LEU A 54 -7.67 -4.57 6.44
C LEU A 54 -6.71 -5.28 5.49
N GLN A 55 -6.98 -5.19 4.19
CA GLN A 55 -6.18 -5.80 3.12
C GLN A 55 -6.05 -4.84 1.93
N VAL A 56 -5.08 -5.11 1.07
CA VAL A 56 -4.94 -4.44 -0.23
C VAL A 56 -5.99 -4.99 -1.21
N GLY A 57 -6.84 -4.08 -1.71
CA GLY A 57 -7.93 -4.40 -2.63
C GLY A 57 -7.44 -4.84 -4.00
N GLN A 58 -7.85 -6.03 -4.42
CA GLN A 58 -7.43 -6.59 -5.71
C GLN A 58 -8.20 -6.04 -6.91
N ASN A 59 -9.44 -5.58 -6.70
CA ASN A 59 -10.35 -5.12 -7.75
C ASN A 59 -10.79 -3.66 -7.55
N THR A 60 -10.12 -2.94 -6.66
CA THR A 60 -10.45 -1.56 -6.33
C THR A 60 -9.55 -0.63 -7.13
N GLN A 61 -10.15 0.36 -7.78
CA GLN A 61 -9.40 1.41 -8.47
C GLN A 61 -8.90 2.45 -7.46
N VAL A 62 -7.70 2.97 -7.69
CA VAL A 62 -7.10 4.05 -6.90
C VAL A 62 -7.03 5.28 -7.77
N THR A 63 -7.53 6.41 -7.28
CA THR A 63 -7.38 7.70 -7.97
C THR A 63 -6.02 8.32 -7.64
N VAL A 64 -5.53 9.22 -8.51
CA VAL A 64 -4.30 9.98 -8.26
C VAL A 64 -4.40 10.75 -6.94
N THR A 65 -5.55 11.39 -6.68
CA THR A 65 -5.81 12.11 -5.43
C THR A 65 -5.68 11.21 -4.20
N GLN A 66 -6.24 9.99 -4.23
CA GLN A 66 -6.09 9.04 -3.11
C GLN A 66 -4.64 8.66 -2.85
N LEU A 67 -3.84 8.48 -3.90
CA LEU A 67 -2.42 8.18 -3.77
C LEU A 67 -1.64 9.39 -3.22
N GLU A 68 -1.93 10.59 -3.72
CA GLU A 68 -1.33 11.84 -3.25
C GLU A 68 -1.63 12.08 -1.77
N ASP A 69 -2.90 11.97 -1.36
CA ASP A 69 -3.31 12.15 0.03
C ASP A 69 -2.58 11.19 0.97
N ALA A 70 -2.39 9.94 0.54
CA ALA A 70 -1.70 8.93 1.34
C ALA A 70 -0.19 9.17 1.46
N LEU A 71 0.43 9.65 0.39
CA LEU A 71 1.82 10.08 0.41
C LEU A 71 2.00 11.30 1.31
N VAL A 72 1.09 12.28 1.23
CA VAL A 72 1.07 13.44 2.12
C VAL A 72 0.93 13.01 3.57
N GLN A 73 -0.01 12.11 3.88
CA GLN A 73 -0.17 11.60 5.25
C GLN A 73 1.05 10.84 5.77
N LEU A 74 1.78 10.11 4.91
CA LEU A 74 2.99 9.40 5.29
C LEU A 74 4.13 10.37 5.66
N PHE A 75 4.35 11.41 4.84
CA PHE A 75 5.52 12.30 4.99
C PHE A 75 5.22 13.58 5.79
N LYS A 76 3.95 14.00 5.87
CA LYS A 76 3.48 15.23 6.53
C LYS A 76 2.14 14.99 7.24
N PRO A 77 2.10 14.19 8.31
CA PRO A 77 0.87 14.00 9.06
C PRO A 77 0.45 15.29 9.79
N ASP A 78 -0.81 15.73 9.62
CA ASP A 78 -1.32 17.01 10.13
C ASP A 78 -1.18 17.20 11.66
N HIS A 79 -1.13 16.09 12.41
CA HIS A 79 -1.16 16.11 13.88
C HIS A 79 -0.24 15.07 14.55
N ARG A 80 0.78 14.55 13.86
CA ARG A 80 1.75 13.60 14.44
C ARG A 80 3.18 14.01 14.11
N GLN A 81 4.14 13.52 14.89
CA GLN A 81 5.52 13.49 14.41
C GLN A 81 5.57 12.68 13.12
N ALA A 82 6.24 13.23 12.11
CA ALA A 82 6.58 12.48 10.92
C ALA A 82 7.32 11.21 11.34
N PRO A 83 7.05 10.07 10.68
CA PRO A 83 7.73 8.83 11.01
C PRO A 83 9.23 8.99 10.79
N ASP A 84 10.04 8.39 11.68
CA ASP A 84 11.49 8.34 11.56
C ASP A 84 11.93 7.57 10.30
N VAL A 85 11.07 6.65 9.84
CA VAL A 85 11.24 5.86 8.62
C VAL A 85 9.90 5.76 7.90
N GLY A 86 9.86 6.20 6.65
CA GLY A 86 8.74 6.02 5.72
C GLY A 86 9.12 5.08 4.60
N LEU A 87 8.36 3.99 4.42
CA LEU A 87 8.53 3.05 3.31
C LEU A 87 7.36 3.19 2.33
N VAL A 88 7.67 3.31 1.03
CA VAL A 88 6.68 3.22 -0.05
C VAL A 88 7.11 2.11 -0.99
N LEU A 89 6.21 1.16 -1.25
CA LEU A 89 6.48 0.01 -2.11
C LEU A 89 5.51 0.00 -3.28
N PHE A 90 6.07 0.04 -4.49
CA PHE A 90 5.32 -0.03 -5.74
C PHE A 90 5.73 -1.29 -6.50
N ARG A 91 4.75 -2.11 -6.89
CA ARG A 91 4.99 -3.26 -7.76
C ARG A 91 4.41 -3.03 -9.14
N TRP A 92 5.30 -2.95 -10.13
CA TRP A 92 4.95 -2.83 -11.53
C TRP A 92 4.67 -4.20 -12.17
N PRO A 93 3.72 -4.34 -13.10
CA PRO A 93 3.55 -5.55 -13.89
C PRO A 93 4.82 -5.88 -14.68
N ARG A 94 5.40 -7.06 -14.46
CA ARG A 94 6.37 -7.59 -15.43
C ARG A 94 5.62 -7.94 -16.71
N HIS A 95 6.08 -7.44 -17.85
CA HIS A 95 5.65 -7.95 -19.14
C HIS A 95 5.86 -9.47 -19.15
N PRO A 96 4.86 -10.28 -19.55
CA PRO A 96 5.12 -11.68 -19.82
C PRO A 96 6.13 -11.72 -20.97
N GLN A 97 7.32 -12.29 -20.72
CA GLN A 97 8.21 -12.65 -21.81
C GLN A 97 7.51 -13.80 -22.56
N THR A 98 7.10 -13.49 -23.78
CA THR A 98 6.67 -14.45 -24.80
C THR A 98 7.77 -15.45 -25.11
#